data_AF-A0A3B8ZL48-F1
#
_entry.id   AF-A0A3B8ZL48-F1
#
_cell.length_a   1.000
_cell.length_b   1.000
_cell.length_c   1.000
_cell.angle_alpha   90.00
_cell.angle_beta   90.00
_cell.angle_gamma   90.00
#
_symmetry.space_group_name_H-M   'P 1'
#
loop_
_entity.id
_entity.type
_entity.pdbx_description
1 polymer ?
#
loop_
_entity_poly.entity_id
_entity_poly.type
_entity_poly.pdbx_seq_one_letter_code
_entity_poly.pdbx_strand_id
1 'polypeptide(L)'
;MRVRIRDKYFALSFERLPANTDGLCDYHGRQIKVRKTLRGERQLEVVIHECLHAAHWDLDETAITETAEDLARVLWRLGYKIV
;
A
#
# COMPACT_ATOMS: atom_id res chain seq x y z
N MET A 1 -0.85 12.48 2.17
CA MET A 1 -0.36 13.05 0.89
C MET A 1 -1.27 12.65 -0.26
N ARG A 2 -1.27 13.40 -1.36
CA ARG A 2 -2.04 13.07 -2.56
C ARG A 2 -1.14 12.34 -3.57
N VAL A 3 -1.57 11.17 -4.04
CA VAL A 3 -0.83 10.34 -5.01
C VAL A 3 -1.68 10.09 -6.25
N ARG A 4 -1.06 9.93 -7.41
CA ARG A 4 -1.74 9.56 -8.67
C ARG A 4 -1.46 8.09 -8.99
N ILE A 5 -2.51 7.31 -9.20
CA ILE A 5 -2.45 5.88 -9.54
C ILE A 5 -3.44 5.63 -10.68
N ARG A 6 -2.96 5.11 -11.82
CA ARG A 6 -3.75 4.84 -13.06
C ARG A 6 -4.85 5.87 -13.33
N ASP A 7 -4.43 7.11 -13.56
CA ASP A 7 -5.28 8.28 -13.87
C ASP A 7 -6.26 8.75 -12.80
N LYS A 8 -6.22 8.19 -11.60
CA LYS A 8 -6.99 8.67 -10.44
C LYS A 8 -6.07 9.23 -9.38
N TYR A 9 -6.60 10.14 -8.57
CA TYR A 9 -5.91 10.65 -7.40
C TYR A 9 -6.48 10.02 -6.13
N PHE A 10 -5.59 9.62 -5.24
CA PHE A 10 -5.92 9.05 -3.93
C PHE A 10 -5.30 9.88 -2.81
N ALA A 11 -6.01 10.00 -1.70
CA ALA A 11 -5.47 10.52 -0.45
C ALA A 11 -4.82 9.36 0.33
N LEU A 12 -3.49 9.37 0.42
CA LEU A 12 -2.71 8.40 1.19
C LEU A 12 -2.38 8.98 2.57
N SER A 13 -2.70 8.27 3.64
CA SER A 13 -2.41 8.70 5.01
C SER A 13 -1.89 7.53 5.88
N PHE A 14 -1.12 7.89 6.92
CA PHE A 14 -0.68 6.96 7.95
C PHE A 14 -1.49 7.21 9.22
N GLU A 15 -2.32 6.25 9.63
CA GLU A 15 -3.34 6.44 10.68
C GLU A 15 -3.33 5.30 11.71
N ARG A 16 -4.08 5.47 12.80
CA ARG A 16 -4.35 4.36 13.73
C ARG A 16 -5.46 3.49 13.16
N LEU A 17 -5.13 2.24 12.84
CA LEU A 17 -6.07 1.24 12.32
C LEU A 17 -6.39 0.17 13.38
N PRO A 18 -7.49 -0.58 13.23
CA PRO A 18 -7.82 -1.74 14.07
C PRO A 18 -6.66 -2.74 14.19
N ALA A 19 -6.62 -3.52 15.27
CA ALA A 19 -5.47 -4.38 15.59
C ALA A 19 -5.05 -5.33 14.47
N ASN A 20 -5.99 -5.79 13.64
CA ASN A 20 -5.74 -6.76 12.57
C ASN A 20 -5.79 -6.16 11.16
N THR A 21 -5.60 -4.84 11.03
CA THR A 21 -5.66 -4.13 9.74
C THR A 21 -4.40 -3.31 9.53
N ASP A 22 -3.54 -3.77 8.62
CA ASP A 22 -2.28 -3.11 8.30
C ASP A 22 -2.45 -2.01 7.25
N GLY A 23 -3.35 -2.20 6.29
CA GLY A 23 -3.72 -1.23 5.28
C GLY A 23 -5.19 -1.34 4.90
N LEU A 24 -5.68 -0.31 4.20
CA LEU A 24 -7.01 -0.28 3.61
C LEU A 24 -7.02 0.65 2.39
N CYS A 25 -7.50 0.13 1.26
CA CYS A 25 -7.80 0.90 0.06
C CYS A 25 -9.31 1.01 -0.16
N ASP A 26 -9.83 2.24 -0.11
CA ASP A 26 -11.17 2.56 -0.60
C ASP A 26 -11.06 3.12 -2.02
N TYR A 27 -11.28 2.25 -3.00
CA TYR A 27 -11.20 2.62 -4.41
C TYR A 27 -12.23 3.70 -4.79
N HIS A 28 -13.45 3.65 -4.26
CA HIS A 28 -14.50 4.60 -4.62
C HIS A 28 -14.37 5.93 -3.90
N GLY A 29 -14.07 5.89 -2.59
CA GLY A 29 -13.81 7.09 -1.77
C GLY A 29 -12.44 7.72 -2.01
N ARG A 30 -11.57 7.08 -2.81
CA ARG A 30 -10.24 7.57 -3.20
C ARG A 30 -9.31 7.75 -2.00
N GLN A 31 -9.30 6.78 -1.09
CA GLN A 31 -8.47 6.79 0.11
C GLN A 31 -7.58 5.56 0.20
N ILE A 32 -6.34 5.77 0.64
CA ILE A 32 -5.40 4.73 1.01
C ILE A 32 -4.97 5.02 2.45
N LYS A 33 -5.19 4.08 3.35
CA LYS A 33 -4.80 4.22 4.76
C LYS A 33 -3.81 3.13 5.09
N VAL A 34 -2.71 3.50 5.72
CA VAL A 34 -1.69 2.56 6.19
C VAL A 34 -1.53 2.73 7.70
N ARG A 35 -1.37 1.62 8.43
CA ARG A 35 -1.18 1.66 9.87
C ARG A 35 0.11 2.41 10.20
N LYS A 36 -0.01 3.49 10.97
CA LYS A 36 1.08 4.41 11.33
C LYS A 36 2.19 3.80 12.19
N THR A 37 2.02 2.59 12.71
CA THR A 37 3.03 1.90 13.54
C THR A 37 3.91 0.94 12.73
N LEU A 38 3.55 0.65 11.48
CA LEU A 38 4.38 -0.18 10.60
C LEU A 38 5.68 0.53 10.26
N ARG A 39 6.77 -0.24 10.19
CA ARG A 39 8.11 0.27 9.89
C ARG A 39 8.82 -0.66 8.92
N GLY A 40 9.84 -0.14 8.26
CA GLY A 40 10.76 -0.90 7.43
C GLY A 40 10.10 -1.54 6.21
N GLU A 41 10.58 -2.72 5.83
CA GLU A 41 10.11 -3.46 4.66
C GLU A 41 8.61 -3.77 4.71
N ARG A 42 8.07 -4.11 5.89
CA ARG A 42 6.64 -4.36 6.07
C ARG A 42 5.78 -3.12 5.78
N GLN A 43 6.25 -1.93 6.15
CA GLN A 43 5.55 -0.69 5.80
C GLN A 43 5.53 -0.48 4.29
N LEU A 44 6.64 -0.75 3.62
CA LEU A 44 6.76 -0.62 2.16
C LEU A 44 5.84 -1.61 1.44
N GLU A 45 5.84 -2.87 1.87
CA GLU A 45 4.94 -3.92 1.37
C GLU A 45 3.48 -3.49 1.42
N VAL A 46 3.01 -3.05 2.59
CA VAL A 46 1.62 -2.63 2.76
C VAL A 46 1.29 -1.41 1.91
N VAL A 47 2.22 -0.44 1.78
CA VAL A 47 2.02 0.69 0.87
C VAL A 47 1.85 0.23 -0.58
N ILE A 48 2.67 -0.73 -1.04
CA ILE A 48 2.59 -1.27 -2.40
C ILE A 48 1.27 -2.04 -2.58
N HIS A 49 0.90 -2.88 -1.61
CA HIS A 49 -0.34 -3.64 -1.59
C HIS A 49 -1.56 -2.75 -1.79
N GLU A 50 -1.70 -1.68 -0.99
CA GLU A 50 -2.84 -0.76 -1.14
C GLU A 50 -2.78 0.06 -2.44
N CYS A 51 -1.58 0.40 -2.92
CA CYS A 51 -1.43 1.04 -4.23
C CYS A 51 -1.86 0.12 -5.39
N LEU A 52 -1.60 -1.18 -5.26
CA LEU A 52 -2.03 -2.18 -6.24
C LEU A 52 -3.55 -2.32 -6.22
N HIS A 53 -4.21 -2.36 -5.07
CA HIS A 53 -5.68 -2.28 -5.02
C HIS A 53 -6.23 -1.01 -5.67
N ALA A 54 -5.58 0.14 -5.45
CA ALA A 54 -5.99 1.39 -6.08
C ALA A 54 -5.82 1.38 -7.62
N ALA A 55 -4.80 0.67 -8.12
CA ALA A 55 -4.54 0.50 -9.54
C ALA A 55 -5.45 -0.57 -10.17
N HIS A 56 -5.65 -1.68 -9.49
CA HIS A 56 -6.23 -2.92 -9.98
C HIS A 56 -7.24 -3.46 -8.97
N TRP A 57 -8.33 -2.74 -8.81
CA TRP A 57 -9.41 -3.08 -7.88
C TRP A 57 -10.10 -4.41 -8.20
N ASP A 58 -9.85 -4.95 -9.39
CA ASP A 58 -10.44 -6.14 -9.98
C ASP A 58 -9.52 -7.39 -9.95
N LEU A 59 -8.27 -7.25 -9.51
CA LEU A 59 -7.38 -8.38 -9.31
C LEU A 59 -7.69 -9.12 -8.01
N ASP A 60 -7.36 -10.41 -7.99
CA ASP A 60 -7.50 -11.23 -6.80
C ASP A 60 -6.45 -10.90 -5.73
N GLU A 61 -6.82 -11.16 -4.48
CA GLU A 61 -5.99 -10.87 -3.30
C GLU A 61 -4.62 -11.55 -3.33
N THR A 62 -4.53 -12.74 -3.91
CA THR A 62 -3.28 -13.51 -4.00
C THR A 62 -2.31 -12.82 -4.94
N ALA A 63 -2.75 -12.45 -6.15
CA ALA A 63 -1.93 -11.71 -7.10
C ALA A 63 -1.45 -10.36 -6.52
N ILE A 64 -2.31 -9.64 -5.79
CA ILE A 64 -1.95 -8.39 -5.12
C ILE A 64 -0.88 -8.63 -4.04
N THR A 65 -1.08 -9.63 -3.18
CA THR A 65 -0.20 -9.95 -2.05
C THR A 65 1.18 -10.38 -2.53
N GLU A 66 1.27 -11.39 -3.39
CA GLU A 66 2.55 -11.92 -3.89
C GLU A 66 3.35 -10.83 -4.62
N THR A 67 2.67 -10.03 -5.44
CA THR A 67 3.31 -8.91 -6.14
C THR A 67 3.83 -7.85 -5.17
N ALA A 68 3.06 -7.51 -4.12
CA ALA A 68 3.48 -6.52 -3.14
C ALA A 68 4.70 -6.97 -2.33
N GLU A 69 4.72 -8.24 -1.89
CA GLU A 69 5.85 -8.85 -1.17
C GLU A 69 7.13 -8.85 -2.03
N ASP A 70 7.03 -9.30 -3.28
CA ASP A 70 8.17 -9.37 -4.18
C ASP A 70 8.75 -7.98 -4.50
N LEU A 71 7.88 -7.00 -4.79
CA LEU A 71 8.31 -5.64 -5.07
C LEU A 71 8.91 -4.96 -3.84
N ALA A 72 8.31 -5.14 -2.65
CA ALA A 72 8.86 -4.60 -1.41
C ALA A 72 10.27 -5.14 -1.15
N ARG A 73 10.45 -6.46 -1.30
CA ARG A 73 11.75 -7.12 -1.13
C ARG A 73 12.81 -6.59 -2.11
N VAL A 74 12.44 -6.42 -3.38
CA VAL A 74 13.35 -5.87 -4.40
C VAL A 74 13.73 -4.42 -4.08
N LEU A 75 12.75 -3.55 -3.85
CA LEU A 75 12.97 -2.14 -3.58
C LEU A 75 13.75 -1.91 -2.28
N TRP A 76 13.46 -2.70 -1.25
CA TRP A 76 14.16 -2.63 0.02
C TRP A 76 15.65 -3.00 -0.13
N ARG A 77 15.95 -4.05 -0.92
CA ARG A 77 17.33 -4.45 -1.26
C ARG A 77 18.07 -3.42 -2.11
N LEU A 78 17.36 -2.72 -2.99
CA LEU A 78 17.90 -1.59 -3.75
C LEU A 78 18.17 -0.34 -2.89
N GLY A 79 17.66 -0.31 -1.65
CA GLY A 79 17.88 0.79 -0.72
C GLY A 79 16.77 1.85 -0.74
N TYR A 80 15.65 1.62 -1.42
CA TYR A 80 14.47 2.48 -1.30
C TYR A 80 13.79 2.23 0.06
N LYS A 81 14.07 3.11 1.02
CA LYS A 81 13.58 3.01 2.39
C LYS A 81 12.81 4.28 2.75
N ILE A 82 11.68 4.10 3.42
CA ILE A 82 10.94 5.20 4.04
C ILE A 82 11.69 5.56 5.33
N VAL A 83 12.21 6.79 5.40
CA VAL A 83 12.98 7.33 6.53
C VAL A 83 12.06 8.07 7.48
#